data_AF-A0A2D0NDD2-F1
#
_entry.id   AF-A0A2D0NDD2-F1
#
_cell.length_a   1.000
_cell.length_b   1.000
_cell.length_c   1.000
_cell.angle_alpha   90.00
_cell.angle_beta   90.00
_cell.angle_gamma   90.00
#
_symmetry.space_group_name_H-M   'P 1'
#
loop_
_entity.id
_entity.type
_entity.pdbx_description
1 polymer ?
#
loop_
_entity_poly.entity_id
_entity_poly.type
_entity_poly.pdbx_seq_one_letter_code
_entity_poly.pdbx_strand_id
1 'polypeptide(L)'
;MKNLKYINPLFGVCLLVFLLGGCKEDVKGPLFDDSMPPGPVSNVIIENGPGSAVLRFTPPSDNDLLYVKAEYSLSNGLFQEVRTSKFADTLLVEGFGDTEEHEVKIYAVDGGENISEPVTVKINPTTPDVFLVEESIEMIPEFGGVLFRWKNSNNAPLSFIVYAEDEDGEFSPVETVYSGVTTGSYTLRGFDPEEREFGIVVRDRWDNFSEVKKATLTPLFEQELDKDKFNKIILEGDSDMDAWEGLYEYAYDNNPNTFNHTWAGSGWPQQWSLDLGVTARLSRVNVLQRQTFFYRHGNPRLMEIWGTNEDPESPDFSGWTKLCDCVATRPTLDGGTADEDQLHFETGDEYGFSLDDPPVRYVRFVVNETWGNTGFIHFAEVTFYGQVQ
;
A
#
# COMPACT_ATOMS: atom_id res chain seq x y z
N MET A 1 80.61 23.96 -14.31
CA MET A 1 80.69 22.55 -14.75
C MET A 1 80.08 21.67 -13.67
N LYS A 2 79.14 20.80 -14.06
CA LYS A 2 78.27 20.01 -13.19
C LYS A 2 79.07 18.97 -12.39
N ASN A 3 79.01 19.00 -11.06
CA ASN A 3 79.53 17.94 -10.21
C ASN A 3 78.47 16.84 -10.09
N LEU A 4 78.62 15.79 -10.89
CA LEU A 4 77.87 14.55 -10.77
C LEU A 4 78.44 13.80 -9.55
N LYS A 5 77.73 13.82 -8.42
CA LYS A 5 78.08 12.98 -7.26
C LYS A 5 77.52 11.58 -7.49
N TYR A 6 78.43 10.61 -7.42
CA TYR A 6 78.22 9.18 -7.59
C TYR A 6 77.08 8.67 -6.69
N ILE A 7 76.03 8.15 -7.32
CA ILE A 7 74.97 7.39 -6.64
C ILE A 7 75.57 6.05 -6.21
N ASN A 8 75.55 5.81 -4.90
CA ASN A 8 76.10 4.61 -4.28
C ASN A 8 75.32 3.37 -4.80
N PRO A 9 75.97 2.36 -5.42
CA PRO A 9 75.28 1.21 -6.01
C PRO A 9 74.48 0.40 -4.98
N LEU A 10 74.78 0.54 -3.69
CA LEU A 10 74.05 -0.07 -2.58
C LEU A 10 72.62 0.47 -2.43
N PHE A 11 72.37 1.74 -2.80
CA PHE A 11 71.06 2.37 -2.69
C PHE A 11 70.12 1.94 -3.84
N GLY A 12 70.68 1.67 -5.03
CA GLY A 12 69.93 1.14 -6.17
C GLY A 12 69.52 -0.33 -5.98
N VAL A 13 70.36 -1.14 -5.32
CA VAL A 13 70.04 -2.55 -5.01
C VAL A 13 68.98 -2.66 -3.93
N CYS A 14 69.00 -1.81 -2.89
CA CYS A 14 67.94 -1.78 -1.89
C CYS A 14 66.58 -1.37 -2.47
N LEU A 15 66.54 -0.41 -3.40
CA LEU A 15 65.28 0.03 -4.03
C LEU A 15 64.68 -1.04 -4.96
N LEU A 16 65.51 -1.87 -5.62
CA LEU A 16 65.06 -2.97 -6.46
C LEU A 16 64.46 -4.13 -5.66
N VAL A 17 64.92 -4.36 -4.42
CA VAL A 17 64.42 -5.42 -3.53
C VAL A 17 63.05 -5.06 -2.95
N PHE A 18 62.74 -3.78 -2.76
CA PHE A 18 61.40 -3.33 -2.31
C PHE A 18 60.32 -3.39 -3.40
N LEU A 19 60.68 -3.45 -4.68
CA LEU A 19 59.73 -3.54 -5.80
C LEU A 19 59.28 -4.98 -6.13
N LEU A 20 59.90 -5.99 -5.52
CA LEU A 20 59.58 -7.42 -5.74
C LEU A 20 58.75 -8.04 -4.60
N GLY A 21 58.48 -7.29 -3.54
CA GLY A 21 57.63 -7.70 -2.42
C GLY A 21 56.17 -7.31 -2.63
N GLY A 22 55.54 -7.80 -3.69
CA GLY A 22 54.08 -7.73 -3.81
C GLY A 22 53.45 -8.66 -2.77
N CYS A 23 52.54 -8.15 -1.94
CA CYS A 23 51.67 -8.99 -1.13
C CYS A 23 50.91 -9.94 -2.08
N LYS A 24 51.00 -11.25 -1.85
CA LYS A 24 49.99 -12.16 -2.37
C LYS A 24 48.65 -11.73 -1.76
N GLU A 25 47.68 -11.36 -2.59
CA GLU A 25 46.30 -11.25 -2.13
C GLU A 25 45.88 -12.63 -1.62
N ASP A 26 45.37 -12.68 -0.39
CA ASP A 26 44.66 -13.86 0.12
C ASP A 26 43.41 -14.04 -0.74
N VAL A 27 43.48 -14.97 -1.69
CA VAL A 27 42.32 -15.39 -2.47
C VAL A 27 41.38 -16.09 -1.48
N LYS A 28 40.28 -15.43 -1.13
CA LYS A 28 39.21 -16.03 -0.33
C LYS A 28 38.55 -17.12 -1.19
N GLY A 29 38.93 -18.37 -0.96
CA GLY A 29 38.32 -19.55 -1.53
C GLY A 29 37.60 -20.38 -0.46
N PRO A 30 36.90 -21.45 -0.88
CA PRO A 30 36.26 -22.39 0.05
C PRO A 30 37.27 -23.00 1.03
N LEU A 31 36.81 -23.27 2.26
CA LEU A 31 37.65 -23.82 3.35
C LEU A 31 38.06 -25.28 3.10
N PHE A 32 37.35 -25.97 2.21
CA PHE A 32 37.60 -27.33 1.78
C PHE A 32 37.49 -27.34 0.26
N ASP A 33 38.61 -27.63 -0.42
CA ASP A 33 38.69 -27.78 -1.87
C ASP A 33 38.92 -29.27 -2.12
N ASP A 34 37.82 -30.01 -2.28
CA ASP A 34 37.89 -31.25 -3.03
C ASP A 34 37.48 -30.94 -4.47
N SER A 35 38.03 -31.65 -5.44
CA SER A 35 37.75 -31.40 -6.86
C SER A 35 36.62 -32.30 -7.38
N MET A 36 35.75 -32.80 -6.49
CA MET A 36 34.77 -33.82 -6.80
C MET A 36 33.36 -33.25 -6.67
N PRO A 37 32.69 -32.95 -7.80
CA PRO A 37 31.33 -32.43 -7.76
C PRO A 37 30.35 -33.38 -7.06
N PRO A 38 29.31 -32.84 -6.38
CA PRO A 38 28.26 -33.66 -5.81
C PRO A 38 27.44 -34.34 -6.92
N GLY A 39 26.69 -35.37 -6.55
CA GLY A 39 25.73 -36.00 -7.45
C GLY A 39 24.63 -35.02 -7.91
N PRO A 40 24.02 -35.21 -9.09
CA PRO A 40 22.86 -34.44 -9.48
C PRO A 40 21.65 -34.74 -8.58
N VAL A 41 20.70 -33.81 -8.52
CA VAL A 41 19.39 -34.08 -7.89
C VAL A 41 18.64 -35.20 -8.62
N SER A 42 17.66 -35.83 -7.96
CA SER A 42 16.85 -36.89 -8.58
C SER A 42 15.36 -36.76 -8.24
N ASN A 43 14.50 -37.54 -8.90
CA ASN A 43 13.05 -37.59 -8.66
C ASN A 43 12.37 -36.20 -8.70
N VAL A 44 12.69 -35.40 -9.72
CA VAL A 44 12.11 -34.06 -9.85
C VAL A 44 10.61 -34.16 -10.20
N ILE A 45 9.77 -33.59 -9.35
CA ILE A 45 8.32 -33.46 -9.51
C ILE A 45 7.99 -31.97 -9.67
N ILE A 46 7.15 -31.66 -10.64
CA ILE A 46 6.82 -30.29 -11.05
C ILE A 46 5.36 -30.01 -10.70
N GLU A 47 5.13 -28.95 -9.93
CA GLU A 47 3.81 -28.40 -9.61
C GLU A 47 3.74 -26.97 -10.19
N ASN A 48 3.05 -26.78 -11.31
CA ASN A 48 2.92 -25.44 -11.93
C ASN A 48 1.93 -24.55 -11.17
N GLY A 49 2.20 -23.25 -11.12
CA GLY A 49 1.34 -22.22 -10.52
C GLY A 49 1.33 -20.92 -11.33
N PRO A 50 0.60 -19.88 -10.86
CA PRO A 50 0.51 -18.59 -11.54
C PRO A 50 1.90 -17.97 -11.71
N GLY A 51 2.35 -17.81 -12.96
CA GLY A 51 3.68 -17.25 -13.27
C GLY A 51 4.86 -17.94 -12.56
N SER A 52 4.68 -19.19 -12.13
CA SER A 52 5.63 -19.90 -11.26
C SER A 52 5.53 -21.43 -11.39
N ALA A 53 6.51 -22.13 -10.86
CA ALA A 53 6.45 -23.57 -10.64
C ALA A 53 7.24 -23.95 -9.38
N VAL A 54 6.73 -24.93 -8.64
CA VAL A 54 7.39 -25.56 -7.51
C VAL A 54 8.05 -26.85 -7.99
N LEU A 55 9.36 -26.95 -7.79
CA LEU A 55 10.18 -28.09 -8.15
C LEU A 55 10.54 -28.84 -6.87
N ARG A 56 9.95 -30.03 -6.68
CA ARG A 56 10.31 -30.95 -5.60
C ARG A 56 11.32 -31.96 -6.10
N PHE A 57 12.36 -32.26 -5.34
CA PHE A 57 13.43 -33.17 -5.76
C PHE A 57 14.06 -33.88 -4.57
N THR A 58 14.81 -34.96 -4.83
CA THR A 58 15.66 -35.61 -3.84
C THR A 58 17.08 -35.06 -3.95
N PRO A 59 17.63 -34.37 -2.93
CA PRO A 59 19.01 -33.92 -2.91
C PRO A 59 19.98 -35.10 -2.97
N PRO A 60 21.21 -34.90 -3.49
CA PRO A 60 22.22 -35.95 -3.45
C PRO A 60 22.67 -36.21 -2.01
N SER A 61 23.17 -37.42 -1.75
CA SER A 61 23.56 -37.87 -0.40
C SER A 61 24.98 -37.44 0.02
N ASP A 62 25.64 -36.60 -0.78
CA ASP A 62 26.98 -36.10 -0.53
C ASP A 62 27.04 -35.34 0.81
N ASN A 63 28.01 -35.68 1.67
CA ASN A 63 28.08 -35.15 3.04
C ASN A 63 28.41 -33.65 3.06
N ASP A 64 29.11 -33.19 2.03
CA ASP A 64 29.61 -31.85 1.80
C ASP A 64 28.70 -31.01 0.90
N LEU A 65 27.53 -31.54 0.47
CA LEU A 65 26.49 -30.75 -0.18
C LEU A 65 26.23 -29.47 0.63
N LEU A 66 26.15 -28.33 -0.05
CA LEU A 66 25.90 -27.03 0.56
C LEU A 66 24.49 -26.52 0.23
N TYR A 67 24.16 -26.46 -1.05
CA TYR A 67 22.84 -26.02 -1.54
C TYR A 67 22.50 -26.63 -2.90
N VAL A 68 21.23 -26.51 -3.28
CA VAL A 68 20.76 -26.78 -4.65
C VAL A 68 20.30 -25.46 -5.25
N LYS A 69 20.64 -25.22 -6.50
CA LYS A 69 20.20 -24.03 -7.24
C LYS A 69 19.45 -24.40 -8.51
N ALA A 70 18.53 -23.53 -8.91
CA ALA A 70 17.91 -23.57 -10.23
C ALA A 70 18.25 -22.30 -11.01
N GLU A 71 18.53 -22.48 -12.30
CA GLU A 71 18.80 -21.42 -13.27
C GLU A 71 17.75 -21.48 -14.37
N TYR A 72 17.17 -20.33 -14.70
CA TYR A 72 16.14 -20.20 -15.73
C TYR A 72 16.15 -18.79 -16.32
N SER A 73 15.51 -18.63 -17.48
CA SER A 73 15.31 -17.33 -18.12
C SER A 73 13.84 -16.97 -18.10
N LEU A 74 13.54 -15.72 -17.81
CA LEU A 74 12.19 -15.17 -17.89
C LEU A 74 11.81 -14.89 -19.34
N SER A 75 10.53 -14.66 -19.57
CA SER A 75 9.96 -14.30 -20.88
C SER A 75 10.60 -13.05 -21.50
N ASN A 76 11.08 -12.12 -20.65
CA ASN A 76 11.79 -10.90 -21.06
C ASN A 76 13.31 -11.12 -21.32
N GLY A 77 13.80 -12.37 -21.20
CA GLY A 77 15.19 -12.74 -21.41
C GLY A 77 16.11 -12.52 -20.20
N LEU A 78 15.59 -12.03 -19.07
CA LEU A 78 16.37 -11.89 -17.84
C LEU A 78 16.67 -13.25 -17.23
N PHE A 79 17.93 -13.46 -16.85
CA PHE A 79 18.38 -14.66 -16.17
C PHE A 79 18.06 -14.60 -14.67
N GLN A 80 17.56 -15.70 -14.13
CA GLN A 80 17.26 -15.85 -12.70
C GLN A 80 18.00 -17.05 -12.13
N GLU A 81 18.47 -16.88 -10.90
CA GLU A 81 19.04 -17.94 -10.09
C GLU A 81 18.34 -17.97 -8.74
N VAL A 82 17.83 -19.14 -8.36
CA VAL A 82 17.22 -19.37 -7.04
C VAL A 82 17.96 -20.50 -6.34
N ARG A 83 18.08 -20.40 -5.01
CA ARG A 83 18.82 -21.36 -4.20
C ARG A 83 17.97 -21.87 -3.05
N THR A 84 18.19 -23.11 -2.68
CA THR A 84 17.64 -23.70 -1.46
C THR A 84 18.73 -24.45 -0.72
N SER A 85 18.67 -24.45 0.62
CA SER A 85 19.69 -25.13 1.42
C SER A 85 19.65 -26.65 1.21
N LYS A 86 20.74 -27.34 1.55
CA LYS A 86 20.79 -28.81 1.54
C LYS A 86 19.72 -29.53 2.38
N PHE A 87 19.06 -28.83 3.29
CA PHE A 87 18.02 -29.40 4.17
C PHE A 87 16.62 -29.32 3.55
N ALA A 88 16.48 -28.65 2.41
CA ALA A 88 15.24 -28.50 1.69
C ALA A 88 15.24 -29.34 0.41
N ASP A 89 14.05 -29.77 0.02
CA ASP A 89 13.77 -30.63 -1.13
C ASP A 89 12.96 -29.90 -2.21
N THR A 90 12.83 -28.57 -2.08
CA THR A 90 11.92 -27.75 -2.87
C THR A 90 12.60 -26.46 -3.32
N LEU A 91 12.38 -26.10 -4.60
CA LEU A 91 12.75 -24.82 -5.21
C LEU A 91 11.49 -24.18 -5.81
N LEU A 92 11.27 -22.89 -5.54
CA LEU A 92 10.27 -22.08 -6.23
C LEU A 92 10.95 -21.31 -7.34
N VAL A 93 10.50 -21.51 -8.58
CA VAL A 93 10.87 -20.68 -9.72
C VAL A 93 9.67 -19.81 -10.10
N GLU A 94 9.90 -18.51 -10.23
CA GLU A 94 8.84 -17.51 -10.34
C GLU A 94 9.26 -16.33 -11.23
N GLY A 95 8.26 -15.57 -11.70
CA GLY A 95 8.44 -14.39 -12.55
C GLY A 95 8.14 -14.62 -14.03
N PHE A 96 7.55 -15.76 -14.37
CA PHE A 96 7.13 -16.04 -15.75
C PHE A 96 5.93 -15.18 -16.12
N GLY A 97 6.04 -14.44 -17.22
CA GLY A 97 4.99 -13.54 -17.73
C GLY A 97 4.07 -14.16 -18.76
N ASP A 98 4.14 -15.48 -18.95
CA ASP A 98 3.37 -16.22 -19.94
C ASP A 98 3.06 -17.65 -19.45
N THR A 99 2.37 -18.43 -20.29
CA THR A 99 2.03 -19.84 -20.04
C THR A 99 2.80 -20.81 -20.93
N GLU A 100 3.89 -20.34 -21.54
CA GLU A 100 4.71 -21.13 -22.46
C GLU A 100 5.58 -22.16 -21.71
N GLU A 101 6.18 -23.08 -22.46
CA GLU A 101 7.13 -24.05 -21.89
C GLU A 101 8.48 -23.38 -21.61
N HIS A 102 8.97 -23.50 -20.37
CA HIS A 102 10.28 -22.98 -19.96
C HIS A 102 11.22 -24.08 -19.51
N GLU A 103 12.49 -23.95 -19.89
CA GLU A 103 13.56 -24.85 -19.44
C GLU A 103 14.17 -24.34 -18.13
N VAL A 104 14.24 -25.22 -17.13
CA VAL A 104 14.89 -24.94 -15.84
C VAL A 104 16.00 -25.96 -15.61
N LYS A 105 17.19 -25.47 -15.27
CA LYS A 105 18.37 -26.31 -14.96
C LYS A 105 18.63 -26.30 -13.47
N ILE A 106 18.65 -27.49 -12.87
CA ILE A 106 18.86 -27.68 -11.43
C ILE A 106 20.25 -28.27 -11.21
N TYR A 107 21.00 -27.68 -10.28
CA TYR A 107 22.36 -28.08 -9.92
C TYR A 107 22.49 -28.27 -8.42
N ALA A 108 23.27 -29.26 -8.00
CA ALA A 108 23.76 -29.36 -6.63
C ALA A 108 25.14 -28.71 -6.53
N VAL A 109 25.40 -28.00 -5.43
CA VAL A 109 26.67 -27.32 -5.16
C VAL A 109 27.16 -27.71 -3.77
N ASP A 110 28.43 -28.11 -3.68
CA ASP A 110 29.07 -28.52 -2.43
C ASP A 110 29.79 -27.36 -1.72
N GLY A 111 30.44 -27.68 -0.59
CA GLY A 111 31.22 -26.72 0.20
C GLY A 111 32.52 -26.23 -0.46
N GLY A 112 32.98 -26.94 -1.50
CA GLY A 112 34.13 -26.58 -2.36
C GLY A 112 33.76 -25.76 -3.59
N GLU A 113 32.48 -25.38 -3.73
CA GLU A 113 31.92 -24.70 -4.90
C GLU A 113 31.96 -25.53 -6.19
N ASN A 114 32.13 -26.85 -6.11
CA ASN A 114 31.95 -27.69 -7.29
C ASN A 114 30.46 -27.85 -7.60
N ILE A 115 30.15 -27.90 -8.90
CA ILE A 115 28.79 -27.92 -9.42
C ILE A 115 28.53 -29.26 -10.09
N SER A 116 27.43 -29.92 -9.74
CA SER A 116 27.00 -31.16 -10.39
C SER A 116 26.69 -30.96 -11.87
N GLU A 117 26.58 -32.06 -12.62
CA GLU A 117 25.89 -32.02 -13.92
C GLU A 117 24.43 -31.53 -13.73
N PRO A 118 23.86 -30.78 -14.70
CA PRO A 118 22.50 -30.26 -14.59
C PRO A 118 21.44 -31.34 -14.76
N VAL A 119 20.38 -31.24 -13.96
CA VAL A 119 19.09 -31.86 -14.29
C VAL A 119 18.23 -30.81 -14.95
N THR A 120 17.92 -31.02 -16.22
CA THR A 120 17.08 -30.12 -17.00
C THR A 120 15.64 -30.60 -16.99
N VAL A 121 14.72 -29.73 -16.57
CA VAL A 121 13.29 -29.98 -16.57
C VAL A 121 12.55 -28.90 -17.35
N LYS A 122 11.35 -29.25 -17.81
CA LYS A 122 10.46 -28.35 -18.54
C LYS A 122 9.23 -28.08 -17.70
N ILE A 123 8.91 -26.81 -17.49
CA ILE A 123 7.75 -26.36 -16.74
C ILE A 123 6.77 -25.64 -17.66
N ASN A 124 5.51 -25.57 -17.25
CA ASN A 124 4.45 -24.84 -17.95
C ASN A 124 3.67 -24.03 -16.93
N PRO A 125 4.14 -22.82 -16.56
CA PRO A 125 3.44 -21.94 -15.63
C PRO A 125 1.99 -21.72 -16.04
N THR A 126 1.10 -21.56 -15.07
CA THR A 126 -0.27 -21.15 -15.36
C THR A 126 -0.34 -19.63 -15.48
N THR A 127 -1.50 -19.10 -15.92
CA THR A 127 -1.72 -17.67 -16.13
C THR A 127 -1.17 -16.83 -14.95
N PRO A 128 -0.23 -15.92 -15.22
CA PRO A 128 0.35 -15.04 -14.20
C PRO A 128 -0.69 -14.18 -13.48
N ASP A 129 -0.39 -13.83 -12.23
CA ASP A 129 -1.29 -13.01 -11.39
C ASP A 129 -1.60 -11.65 -12.02
N VAL A 130 -0.68 -11.06 -12.79
CA VAL A 130 -0.92 -9.79 -13.48
C VAL A 130 -2.16 -9.83 -14.40
N PHE A 131 -2.40 -10.95 -15.09
CA PHE A 131 -3.56 -11.11 -15.98
C PHE A 131 -4.80 -11.56 -15.20
N LEU A 132 -4.65 -12.49 -14.25
CA LEU A 132 -5.77 -12.93 -13.41
C LEU A 132 -6.41 -11.77 -12.65
N VAL A 133 -5.58 -10.83 -12.17
CA VAL A 133 -6.05 -9.64 -11.47
C VAL A 133 -6.66 -8.64 -12.44
N GLU A 134 -6.04 -8.38 -13.59
CA GLU A 134 -6.57 -7.46 -14.61
C GLU A 134 -7.99 -7.84 -15.05
N GLU A 135 -8.25 -9.13 -15.28
CA GLU A 135 -9.58 -9.61 -15.69
C GLU A 135 -10.66 -9.23 -14.65
N SER A 136 -10.30 -9.24 -13.36
CA SER A 136 -11.20 -8.92 -12.23
C SER A 136 -11.45 -7.44 -12.00
N ILE A 137 -10.70 -6.55 -12.67
CA ILE A 137 -10.78 -5.11 -12.42
C ILE A 137 -12.14 -4.56 -12.84
N GLU A 138 -12.76 -3.80 -11.94
CA GLU A 138 -13.93 -2.98 -12.19
C GLU A 138 -13.57 -1.50 -12.03
N MET A 139 -14.06 -0.67 -12.96
CA MET A 139 -13.95 0.80 -12.90
C MET A 139 -15.36 1.36 -12.78
N ILE A 140 -15.63 2.05 -11.69
CA ILE A 140 -16.95 2.54 -11.32
C ILE A 140 -16.87 4.07 -11.17
N PRO A 141 -17.73 4.85 -11.87
CA PRO A 141 -17.81 6.29 -11.64
C PRO A 141 -18.06 6.60 -10.17
N GLU A 142 -17.29 7.54 -9.61
CA GLU A 142 -17.33 7.91 -8.20
C GLU A 142 -17.27 9.43 -8.06
N PHE A 143 -17.61 9.96 -6.88
CA PHE A 143 -17.51 11.39 -6.59
C PHE A 143 -16.11 11.93 -6.82
N GLY A 144 -16.00 12.88 -7.76
CA GLY A 144 -14.75 13.52 -8.15
C GLY A 144 -13.75 12.61 -8.87
N GLY A 145 -14.14 11.40 -9.31
CA GLY A 145 -13.29 10.54 -10.15
C GLY A 145 -13.84 9.13 -10.38
N VAL A 146 -12.99 8.11 -10.16
CA VAL A 146 -13.29 6.70 -10.47
C VAL A 146 -12.78 5.78 -9.37
N LEU A 147 -13.63 4.87 -8.92
CA LEU A 147 -13.29 3.77 -8.03
C LEU A 147 -12.85 2.56 -8.84
N PHE A 148 -11.60 2.14 -8.62
CA PHE A 148 -11.03 0.90 -9.12
C PHE A 148 -11.19 -0.19 -8.06
N ARG A 149 -11.72 -1.35 -8.43
CA ARG A 149 -11.81 -2.55 -7.56
C ARG A 149 -11.18 -3.74 -8.25
N TRP A 150 -10.49 -4.60 -7.50
CA TRP A 150 -9.86 -5.80 -8.05
C TRP A 150 -9.80 -6.93 -7.02
N LYS A 151 -9.60 -8.15 -7.53
CA LYS A 151 -9.43 -9.37 -6.72
C LYS A 151 -8.09 -10.03 -7.01
N ASN A 152 -7.24 -10.09 -6.01
CA ASN A 152 -5.93 -10.74 -6.04
C ASN A 152 -5.93 -11.99 -5.16
N SER A 153 -6.51 -13.07 -5.67
CA SER A 153 -6.78 -14.30 -4.90
C SER A 153 -5.52 -14.97 -4.34
N ASN A 154 -4.35 -14.70 -4.92
CA ASN A 154 -3.07 -15.29 -4.52
C ASN A 154 -2.20 -14.36 -3.67
N ASN A 155 -2.71 -13.17 -3.31
CA ASN A 155 -1.97 -12.17 -2.53
C ASN A 155 -0.62 -11.78 -3.16
N ALA A 156 -0.55 -11.81 -4.50
CA ALA A 156 0.67 -11.46 -5.22
C ALA A 156 1.04 -9.99 -4.96
N PRO A 157 2.30 -9.65 -4.71
CA PRO A 157 2.72 -8.26 -4.54
C PRO A 157 2.71 -7.56 -5.91
N LEU A 158 1.69 -6.74 -6.15
CA LEU A 158 1.44 -6.10 -7.44
C LEU A 158 1.46 -4.57 -7.32
N SER A 159 1.73 -3.93 -8.44
CA SER A 159 1.57 -2.49 -8.66
C SER A 159 0.45 -2.25 -9.65
N PHE A 160 -0.37 -1.24 -9.37
CA PHE A 160 -1.54 -0.83 -10.14
C PHE A 160 -1.27 0.59 -10.64
N ILE A 161 -0.92 0.71 -11.90
CA ILE A 161 -0.60 1.99 -12.54
C ILE A 161 -1.90 2.52 -13.12
N VAL A 162 -2.42 3.57 -12.52
CA VAL A 162 -3.68 4.21 -12.92
C VAL A 162 -3.39 5.32 -13.92
N TYR A 163 -4.17 5.33 -14.99
CA TYR A 163 -4.11 6.29 -16.07
C TYR A 163 -5.40 7.10 -16.11
N ALA A 164 -5.27 8.36 -16.52
CA ALA A 164 -6.39 9.21 -16.87
C ALA A 164 -6.03 10.09 -18.06
N GLU A 165 -7.04 10.43 -18.84
CA GLU A 165 -6.98 11.48 -19.85
C GLU A 165 -7.10 12.85 -19.16
N ASP A 166 -6.17 13.75 -19.45
CA ASP A 166 -6.19 15.13 -18.97
C ASP A 166 -7.05 16.05 -19.85
N GLU A 167 -7.10 17.35 -19.53
CA GLU A 167 -7.88 18.35 -20.27
C GLU A 167 -7.42 18.55 -21.73
N ASP A 168 -6.16 18.23 -22.03
CA ASP A 168 -5.57 18.32 -23.37
C ASP A 168 -5.77 17.01 -24.18
N GLY A 169 -6.37 15.99 -23.57
CA GLY A 169 -6.58 14.67 -24.17
C GLY A 169 -5.36 13.74 -24.06
N GLU A 170 -4.37 14.06 -23.23
CA GLU A 170 -3.21 13.22 -23.00
C GLU A 170 -3.54 12.10 -22.00
N PHE A 171 -3.48 10.86 -22.47
CA PHE A 171 -3.67 9.67 -21.63
C PHE A 171 -2.35 9.22 -21.00
N SER A 172 -2.16 9.56 -19.73
CA SER A 172 -0.88 9.37 -19.03
C SER A 172 -1.08 8.75 -17.63
N PRO A 173 -0.04 8.12 -17.04
CA PRO A 173 -0.14 7.58 -15.70
C PRO A 173 -0.23 8.73 -14.68
N VAL A 174 -1.25 8.69 -13.83
CA VAL A 174 -1.51 9.71 -12.80
C VAL A 174 -1.22 9.23 -11.39
N GLU A 175 -1.25 7.91 -11.16
CA GLU A 175 -1.03 7.33 -9.83
C GLU A 175 -0.48 5.90 -9.93
N THR A 176 0.28 5.45 -8.93
CA THR A 176 0.70 4.05 -8.79
C THR A 176 0.43 3.53 -7.37
N VAL A 177 -0.44 2.54 -7.28
CA VAL A 177 -0.81 1.90 -6.01
C VAL A 177 -0.10 0.57 -5.87
N TYR A 178 0.51 0.31 -4.72
CA TYR A 178 1.16 -0.99 -4.42
C TYR A 178 0.27 -1.78 -3.47
N SER A 179 -0.05 -3.03 -3.83
CA SER A 179 -0.94 -3.86 -3.02
C SER A 179 -0.73 -5.35 -3.23
N GLY A 180 -0.82 -6.11 -2.13
CA GLY A 180 -0.88 -7.58 -2.10
C GLY A 180 -2.10 -8.13 -1.36
N VAL A 181 -3.12 -7.30 -1.11
CA VAL A 181 -4.33 -7.73 -0.40
C VAL A 181 -5.28 -8.51 -1.33
N THR A 182 -6.09 -9.41 -0.76
CA THR A 182 -6.94 -10.33 -1.53
C THR A 182 -8.04 -9.62 -2.32
N THR A 183 -8.63 -8.59 -1.74
CA THR A 183 -9.58 -7.69 -2.40
C THR A 183 -9.05 -6.28 -2.19
N GLY A 184 -8.76 -5.59 -3.29
CA GLY A 184 -8.24 -4.23 -3.24
C GLY A 184 -9.19 -3.25 -3.91
N SER A 185 -9.08 -2.00 -3.49
CA SER A 185 -9.78 -0.89 -4.12
C SER A 185 -8.98 0.39 -4.00
N TYR A 186 -9.14 1.29 -4.96
CA TYR A 186 -8.52 2.60 -4.96
C TYR A 186 -9.45 3.60 -5.65
N THR A 187 -9.65 4.78 -5.06
CA THR A 187 -10.42 5.85 -5.68
C THR A 187 -9.48 6.92 -6.20
N LEU A 188 -9.43 7.08 -7.51
CA LEU A 188 -8.81 8.23 -8.16
C LEU A 188 -9.77 9.42 -8.05
N ARG A 189 -9.26 10.59 -7.68
CA ARG A 189 -10.05 11.82 -7.47
C ARG A 189 -9.41 13.03 -8.18
N GLY A 190 -10.11 14.17 -8.17
CA GLY A 190 -9.65 15.43 -8.76
C GLY A 190 -10.14 15.66 -10.19
N PHE A 191 -11.20 14.96 -10.60
CA PHE A 191 -11.76 15.03 -11.94
C PHE A 191 -13.15 15.65 -11.91
N ASP A 192 -13.38 16.61 -12.81
CA ASP A 192 -14.70 17.19 -13.07
C ASP A 192 -15.68 16.14 -13.61
N PRO A 193 -17.00 16.35 -13.46
CA PRO A 193 -18.04 15.45 -13.96
C PRO A 193 -18.22 15.52 -15.49
N GLU A 194 -17.12 15.34 -16.20
CA GLU A 194 -17.02 15.34 -17.64
C GLU A 194 -16.51 13.98 -18.11
N GLU A 195 -17.08 13.48 -19.21
CA GLU A 195 -16.72 12.21 -19.81
C GLU A 195 -15.24 12.22 -20.26
N ARG A 196 -14.46 11.23 -19.80
CA ARG A 196 -13.04 11.09 -20.14
C ARG A 196 -12.58 9.63 -20.06
N GLU A 197 -11.45 9.31 -20.68
CA GLU A 197 -10.87 7.96 -20.61
C GLU A 197 -10.05 7.74 -19.33
N PHE A 198 -10.34 6.65 -18.63
CA PHE A 198 -9.55 6.14 -17.51
C PHE A 198 -8.99 4.78 -17.86
N GLY A 199 -7.88 4.41 -17.23
CA GLY A 199 -7.40 3.04 -17.32
C GLY A 199 -6.46 2.62 -16.23
N ILE A 200 -6.07 1.37 -16.28
CA ILE A 200 -5.25 0.74 -15.26
C ILE A 200 -4.43 -0.39 -15.86
N VAL A 201 -3.18 -0.49 -15.43
CA VAL A 201 -2.24 -1.55 -15.78
C VAL A 201 -1.76 -2.22 -14.50
N VAL A 202 -1.73 -3.54 -14.51
CA VAL A 202 -1.16 -4.34 -13.42
C VAL A 202 0.26 -4.73 -13.79
N ARG A 203 1.20 -4.54 -12.86
CA ARG A 203 2.61 -4.88 -13.02
C ARG A 203 3.13 -5.63 -11.80
N ASP A 204 3.93 -6.66 -12.02
CA ASP A 204 4.66 -7.37 -10.96
C ASP A 204 6.13 -6.90 -10.81
N ARG A 205 6.86 -7.49 -9.86
CA ARG A 205 8.27 -7.15 -9.60
C ARG A 205 9.26 -7.59 -10.67
N TRP A 206 8.83 -8.39 -11.65
CA TRP A 206 9.67 -8.89 -12.75
C TRP A 206 9.42 -8.16 -14.06
N ASP A 207 8.66 -7.06 -14.01
CA ASP A 207 8.28 -6.26 -15.17
C ASP A 207 7.41 -7.03 -16.17
N ASN A 208 6.57 -7.93 -15.66
CA ASN A 208 5.42 -8.43 -16.42
C ASN A 208 4.28 -7.42 -16.28
N PHE A 209 3.64 -7.09 -17.40
CA PHE A 209 2.56 -6.11 -17.47
C PHE A 209 1.31 -6.75 -18.05
N SER A 210 0.14 -6.38 -17.52
CA SER A 210 -1.13 -6.59 -18.21
C SER A 210 -1.28 -5.64 -19.40
N GLU A 211 -2.27 -5.90 -20.26
CA GLU A 211 -2.76 -4.85 -21.14
C GLU A 211 -3.40 -3.70 -20.34
N VAL A 212 -3.49 -2.52 -20.95
CA VAL A 212 -4.19 -1.38 -20.33
C VAL A 212 -5.69 -1.64 -20.41
N LYS A 213 -6.33 -1.86 -19.26
CA LYS A 213 -7.79 -1.90 -19.18
C LYS A 213 -8.33 -0.48 -19.18
N LYS A 214 -9.13 -0.12 -20.19
CA LYS A 214 -9.64 1.24 -20.40
C LYS A 214 -11.16 1.31 -20.26
N ALA A 215 -11.67 2.42 -19.78
CA ALA A 215 -13.08 2.75 -19.80
C ALA A 215 -13.29 4.26 -19.94
N THR A 216 -14.24 4.65 -20.78
CA THR A 216 -14.73 6.03 -20.85
C THR A 216 -15.83 6.21 -19.81
N LEU A 217 -15.58 7.06 -18.82
CA LEU A 217 -16.47 7.25 -17.67
C LEU A 217 -16.67 8.74 -17.40
N THR A 218 -17.82 9.08 -16.81
CA THR A 218 -18.13 10.43 -16.32
C THR A 218 -18.12 10.38 -14.79
N PRO A 219 -17.14 11.00 -14.11
CA PRO A 219 -17.14 11.13 -12.66
C PRO A 219 -18.43 11.73 -12.11
N LEU A 220 -18.78 11.39 -10.88
CA LEU A 220 -19.92 12.02 -10.21
C LEU A 220 -19.50 13.39 -9.69
N PHE A 221 -20.39 14.37 -9.84
CA PHE A 221 -20.17 15.72 -9.35
C PHE A 221 -20.05 15.71 -7.81
N GLU A 222 -18.94 16.24 -7.29
CA GLU A 222 -18.70 16.42 -5.86
C GLU A 222 -18.54 17.92 -5.56
N GLN A 223 -19.16 18.39 -4.48
CA GLN A 223 -18.93 19.72 -3.94
C GLN A 223 -18.80 19.66 -2.42
N GLU A 224 -18.07 20.62 -1.85
CA GLU A 224 -18.15 20.91 -0.42
C GLU A 224 -19.56 21.40 -0.09
N LEU A 225 -20.15 20.87 0.99
CA LEU A 225 -21.45 21.34 1.48
C LEU A 225 -21.28 22.68 2.19
N ASP A 226 -22.19 23.60 1.89
CA ASP A 226 -22.21 24.96 2.43
C ASP A 226 -22.51 24.95 3.94
N LYS A 227 -21.47 25.18 4.77
CA LYS A 227 -21.58 25.17 6.23
C LYS A 227 -22.47 26.28 6.78
N ASP A 228 -22.72 27.36 6.04
CA ASP A 228 -23.66 28.42 6.46
C ASP A 228 -25.10 27.90 6.56
N LYS A 229 -25.40 26.74 5.96
CA LYS A 229 -26.69 26.06 6.07
C LYS A 229 -26.76 25.09 7.23
N PHE A 230 -25.63 24.76 7.86
CA PHE A 230 -25.60 23.80 8.95
C PHE A 230 -26.26 24.38 10.19
N ASN A 231 -27.07 23.58 10.86
CA ASN A 231 -27.81 24.00 12.05
C ASN A 231 -27.50 23.11 13.23
N LYS A 232 -27.41 23.76 14.40
CA LYS A 232 -27.38 23.08 15.68
C LYS A 232 -28.69 22.35 15.91
N ILE A 233 -28.57 21.05 16.15
CA ILE A 233 -29.64 20.20 16.66
C ILE A 233 -29.13 19.49 17.91
N ILE A 234 -30.00 19.35 18.91
CA ILE A 234 -29.68 18.59 20.11
C ILE A 234 -30.72 17.49 20.21
N LEU A 235 -30.28 16.27 19.97
CA LEU A 235 -31.12 15.09 20.05
C LEU A 235 -30.96 14.42 21.40
N GLU A 236 -31.93 13.62 21.80
CA GLU A 236 -31.79 12.80 23.00
C GLU A 236 -30.59 11.85 22.84
N GLY A 237 -29.75 11.78 23.87
CA GLY A 237 -28.48 11.04 23.87
C GLY A 237 -27.27 11.86 23.44
N ASP A 238 -27.45 13.03 22.83
CA ASP A 238 -26.33 13.90 22.46
C ASP A 238 -25.60 14.43 23.71
N SER A 239 -24.30 14.58 23.57
CA SER A 239 -23.44 15.21 24.56
C SER A 239 -23.50 16.74 24.41
N ASP A 240 -23.45 17.45 25.53
CA ASP A 240 -23.31 18.91 25.52
C ASP A 240 -21.92 19.27 24.97
N MET A 241 -21.87 19.95 23.82
CA MET A 241 -20.64 20.33 23.11
C MET A 241 -20.19 21.79 23.38
N ASP A 242 -20.83 22.48 24.32
CA ASP A 242 -20.57 23.88 24.69
C ASP A 242 -19.72 23.99 25.98
N ALA A 243 -18.73 23.11 26.16
CA ALA A 243 -17.88 23.11 27.35
C ALA A 243 -16.63 24.01 27.21
N TRP A 244 -16.24 24.64 28.32
CA TRP A 244 -15.06 25.51 28.42
C TRP A 244 -15.08 26.68 27.41
N GLU A 245 -14.05 26.83 26.58
CA GLU A 245 -14.02 27.82 25.50
C GLU A 245 -14.63 27.29 24.19
N GLY A 246 -15.11 26.05 24.17
CA GLY A 246 -15.71 25.44 22.99
C GLY A 246 -17.19 25.78 22.83
N LEU A 247 -17.64 25.88 21.59
CA LEU A 247 -19.05 26.04 21.22
C LEU A 247 -19.40 24.99 20.17
N TYR A 248 -20.64 24.53 20.19
CA TYR A 248 -21.18 23.54 19.27
C TYR A 248 -20.89 23.91 17.81
N GLU A 249 -21.13 25.17 17.45
CA GLU A 249 -20.98 25.71 16.09
C GLU A 249 -19.52 25.78 15.62
N TYR A 250 -18.56 25.79 16.56
CA TYR A 250 -17.14 25.88 16.23
C TYR A 250 -16.58 24.65 15.52
N ALA A 251 -17.34 23.56 15.42
CA ALA A 251 -16.95 22.42 14.58
C ALA A 251 -17.29 22.61 13.09
N TYR A 252 -17.96 23.69 12.71
CA TYR A 252 -18.32 23.97 11.32
C TYR A 252 -18.32 25.47 11.00
N ASP A 253 -17.41 26.24 11.62
CA ASP A 253 -17.33 27.69 11.47
C ASP A 253 -16.25 28.16 10.47
N ASN A 254 -15.61 27.23 9.76
CA ASN A 254 -14.49 27.47 8.84
C ASN A 254 -13.23 28.05 9.51
N ASN A 255 -13.06 27.83 10.82
CA ASN A 255 -11.87 28.25 11.54
C ASN A 255 -11.20 27.07 12.27
N PRO A 256 -10.06 26.56 11.78
CA PRO A 256 -9.40 25.40 12.38
C PRO A 256 -8.84 25.67 13.80
N ASN A 257 -8.82 26.93 14.26
CA ASN A 257 -8.31 27.31 15.59
C ASN A 257 -9.40 27.35 16.67
N THR A 258 -10.67 27.31 16.29
CA THR A 258 -11.80 27.11 17.19
C THR A 258 -12.09 25.61 17.30
N PHE A 259 -12.94 25.23 18.26
CA PHE A 259 -13.31 23.83 18.48
C PHE A 259 -14.61 23.75 19.29
N ASN A 260 -15.41 22.72 19.07
CA ASN A 260 -16.46 22.34 20.03
C ASN A 260 -15.88 21.43 21.12
N HIS A 261 -16.55 21.27 22.26
CA HIS A 261 -15.98 20.46 23.35
C HIS A 261 -17.04 19.93 24.32
N THR A 262 -16.95 18.67 24.72
CA THR A 262 -17.79 18.14 25.80
C THR A 262 -17.18 18.31 27.18
N TRP A 263 -18.00 18.35 28.24
CA TRP A 263 -17.48 18.30 29.61
C TRP A 263 -16.79 16.97 29.91
N ALA A 264 -15.77 17.00 30.77
CA ALA A 264 -15.14 15.78 31.25
C ALA A 264 -16.09 14.91 32.06
N GLY A 265 -16.12 13.61 31.77
CA GLY A 265 -16.89 12.63 32.54
C GLY A 265 -18.35 12.52 32.13
N SER A 266 -18.71 12.98 30.92
CA SER A 266 -20.06 12.83 30.33
C SER A 266 -20.44 11.38 29.98
N GLY A 267 -19.52 10.43 30.14
CA GLY A 267 -19.72 9.02 29.81
C GLY A 267 -19.26 8.66 28.39
N TRP A 268 -19.46 7.39 28.01
CA TRP A 268 -19.16 6.85 26.69
C TRP A 268 -20.31 5.94 26.23
N PRO A 269 -20.64 5.89 24.91
CA PRO A 269 -20.09 6.73 23.85
C PRO A 269 -20.52 8.20 23.97
N GLN A 270 -19.80 9.12 23.32
CA GLN A 270 -20.21 10.53 23.22
C GLN A 270 -20.76 10.81 21.84
N GLN A 271 -21.89 11.52 21.80
CA GLN A 271 -22.68 11.69 20.58
C GLN A 271 -22.82 13.16 20.24
N TRP A 272 -22.71 13.48 18.96
CA TRP A 272 -22.91 14.82 18.44
C TRP A 272 -23.66 14.72 17.11
N SER A 273 -24.84 15.31 17.04
CA SER A 273 -25.65 15.34 15.82
C SER A 273 -25.51 16.69 15.12
N LEU A 274 -25.87 16.78 13.83
CA LEU A 274 -25.81 18.00 13.03
C LEU A 274 -26.90 17.95 11.95
N ASP A 275 -27.62 19.05 11.72
CA ASP A 275 -28.46 19.24 10.53
C ASP A 275 -27.63 19.92 9.45
N LEU A 276 -27.44 19.26 8.30
CA LEU A 276 -26.71 19.82 7.16
C LEU A 276 -27.48 20.95 6.46
N GLY A 277 -28.75 21.16 6.81
CA GLY A 277 -29.65 22.16 6.22
C GLY A 277 -30.11 21.84 4.80
N VAL A 278 -29.53 20.81 4.19
CA VAL A 278 -29.85 20.29 2.85
C VAL A 278 -29.84 18.77 2.88
N THR A 279 -30.63 18.16 2.01
CA THR A 279 -30.49 16.73 1.72
C THR A 279 -29.38 16.56 0.69
N ALA A 280 -28.40 15.71 0.97
CA ALA A 280 -27.29 15.43 0.06
C ALA A 280 -26.97 13.93 0.04
N ARG A 281 -26.54 13.44 -1.11
CA ARG A 281 -25.81 12.18 -1.18
C ARG A 281 -24.35 12.50 -0.85
N LEU A 282 -23.90 12.07 0.32
CA LEU A 282 -22.58 12.37 0.82
C LEU A 282 -21.54 11.47 0.15
N SER A 283 -20.39 12.03 -0.19
CA SER A 283 -19.26 11.30 -0.75
C SER A 283 -18.19 11.00 0.30
N ARG A 284 -17.94 11.97 1.18
CA ARG A 284 -16.95 11.88 2.26
C ARG A 284 -17.19 12.95 3.32
N VAL A 285 -16.51 12.79 4.43
CA VAL A 285 -16.33 13.83 5.44
C VAL A 285 -14.85 13.96 5.78
N ASN A 286 -14.38 15.19 5.97
CA ASN A 286 -13.09 15.47 6.56
C ASN A 286 -13.30 15.92 8.01
N VAL A 287 -12.63 15.25 8.94
CA VAL A 287 -12.65 15.56 10.37
C VAL A 287 -11.30 16.11 10.79
N LEU A 288 -11.28 17.39 11.13
CA LEU A 288 -10.07 18.08 11.57
C LEU A 288 -9.94 18.04 13.10
N GLN A 289 -8.76 17.63 13.55
CA GLN A 289 -8.39 17.62 14.95
C GLN A 289 -8.17 19.03 15.49
N ARG A 290 -8.40 19.23 16.81
CA ARG A 290 -8.04 20.48 17.49
C ARG A 290 -6.53 20.76 17.36
N GLN A 291 -6.21 21.89 16.75
CA GLN A 291 -4.87 22.26 16.29
C GLN A 291 -3.81 22.44 17.41
N THR A 292 -4.22 22.47 18.68
CA THR A 292 -3.31 22.55 19.84
C THR A 292 -2.97 21.17 20.46
N PHE A 293 -3.62 20.09 20.01
CA PHE A 293 -3.52 18.76 20.60
C PHE A 293 -3.27 17.65 19.58
N PHE A 294 -2.12 17.71 18.91
CA PHE A 294 -1.60 16.69 17.98
C PHE A 294 -1.74 15.23 18.46
N TYR A 295 -2.61 14.43 17.82
CA TYR A 295 -2.90 13.02 18.14
C TYR A 295 -3.00 12.72 19.65
N ARG A 296 -3.72 13.55 20.40
CA ARG A 296 -3.90 13.39 21.85
C ARG A 296 -5.18 14.08 22.33
N HIS A 297 -5.40 14.05 23.65
CA HIS A 297 -6.56 14.68 24.30
C HIS A 297 -7.88 14.11 23.74
N GLY A 298 -8.94 14.90 23.72
CA GLY A 298 -10.25 14.52 23.16
C GLY A 298 -10.36 14.47 21.63
N ASN A 299 -9.27 14.44 20.87
CA ASN A 299 -9.37 14.25 19.42
C ASN A 299 -9.88 12.82 19.12
N PRO A 300 -10.97 12.64 18.36
CA PRO A 300 -11.54 11.33 18.05
C PRO A 300 -10.52 10.39 17.38
N ARG A 301 -10.57 9.10 17.74
CA ARG A 301 -9.80 8.03 17.11
C ARG A 301 -10.70 6.94 16.53
N LEU A 302 -11.67 6.48 17.30
CA LEU A 302 -12.68 5.51 16.84
C LEU A 302 -14.05 6.17 16.92
N MET A 303 -14.73 6.27 15.78
CA MET A 303 -16.07 6.84 15.72
C MET A 303 -16.92 6.14 14.66
N GLU A 304 -18.23 6.22 14.84
CA GLU A 304 -19.20 5.87 13.81
C GLU A 304 -19.87 7.13 13.30
N ILE A 305 -20.22 7.15 12.02
CA ILE A 305 -21.04 8.21 11.44
C ILE A 305 -22.33 7.59 10.92
N TRP A 306 -23.44 8.15 11.35
CA TRP A 306 -24.78 7.75 10.96
C TRP A 306 -25.46 8.91 10.25
N GLY A 307 -26.40 8.60 9.36
CA GLY A 307 -27.21 9.63 8.73
C GLY A 307 -28.66 9.21 8.51
N THR A 308 -29.54 10.20 8.43
CA THR A 308 -30.94 10.03 8.07
C THR A 308 -31.44 11.25 7.31
N ASN A 309 -32.52 11.06 6.55
CA ASN A 309 -33.24 12.14 5.89
C ASN A 309 -34.60 12.44 6.56
N GLU A 310 -35.02 11.60 7.51
CA GLU A 310 -36.21 11.81 8.31
C GLU A 310 -35.87 12.71 9.50
N ASP A 311 -36.83 13.52 9.96
CA ASP A 311 -36.64 14.34 11.15
C ASP A 311 -36.42 13.43 12.38
N PRO A 312 -35.26 13.49 13.05
CA PRO A 312 -34.93 12.55 14.10
C PRO A 312 -35.65 12.90 15.41
N GLU A 313 -36.92 12.50 15.52
CA GLU A 313 -37.72 12.71 16.73
C GLU A 313 -37.43 11.68 17.85
N SER A 314 -36.78 10.56 17.52
CA SER A 314 -36.55 9.43 18.43
C SER A 314 -35.13 9.40 19.01
N PRO A 315 -34.93 8.99 20.28
CA PRO A 315 -33.61 8.76 20.87
C PRO A 315 -32.85 7.58 20.28
N ASP A 316 -33.55 6.62 19.68
CA ASP A 316 -32.92 5.43 19.10
C ASP A 316 -32.43 5.68 17.66
N PHE A 317 -31.60 4.76 17.16
CA PHE A 317 -31.12 4.79 15.77
C PHE A 317 -32.19 4.31 14.77
N SER A 318 -33.47 4.31 15.14
CA SER A 318 -34.55 3.97 14.21
C SER A 318 -34.59 5.01 13.08
N GLY A 319 -34.57 4.54 11.83
CA GLY A 319 -34.51 5.42 10.65
C GLY A 319 -33.11 5.97 10.35
N TRP A 320 -32.09 5.63 11.14
CA TRP A 320 -30.70 5.98 10.86
C TRP A 320 -29.99 4.86 10.09
N THR A 321 -29.16 5.25 9.13
CA THR A 321 -28.26 4.37 8.40
C THR A 321 -26.84 4.65 8.85
N LYS A 322 -26.07 3.60 9.20
CA LYS A 322 -24.63 3.75 9.48
C LYS A 322 -23.90 3.96 8.16
N LEU A 323 -23.19 5.06 8.04
CA LEU A 323 -22.45 5.47 6.84
C LEU A 323 -20.95 5.09 6.92
N CYS A 324 -20.37 5.10 8.12
CA CYS A 324 -18.94 4.81 8.30
C CYS A 324 -18.65 4.23 9.69
N ASP A 325 -17.79 3.21 9.73
CA ASP A 325 -16.96 2.87 10.90
C ASP A 325 -15.59 3.50 10.69
N CYS A 326 -15.35 4.64 11.33
CA CYS A 326 -14.24 5.52 11.04
C CYS A 326 -13.10 5.33 12.05
N VAL A 327 -11.88 5.12 11.54
CA VAL A 327 -10.65 4.96 12.34
C VAL A 327 -9.65 6.03 11.92
N ALA A 328 -9.35 6.97 12.81
CA ALA A 328 -8.36 8.00 12.54
C ALA A 328 -6.98 7.37 12.36
N THR A 329 -6.24 7.86 11.37
CA THR A 329 -4.92 7.32 11.03
C THR A 329 -3.83 8.22 11.58
N ARG A 330 -2.65 7.65 11.71
CA ARG A 330 -1.44 8.40 12.05
C ARG A 330 -0.31 7.81 11.22
N PRO A 331 0.20 8.51 10.20
CA PRO A 331 1.19 7.96 9.25
C PRO A 331 2.33 7.19 9.90
N THR A 332 2.90 7.67 11.02
CA THR A 332 3.99 6.96 11.72
C THR A 332 3.59 5.61 12.32
N LEU A 333 2.31 5.35 12.60
CA LEU A 333 1.83 4.03 13.00
C LEU A 333 1.79 3.03 11.83
N ASP A 334 1.73 3.56 10.60
CA ASP A 334 1.67 2.79 9.35
C ASP A 334 3.03 2.79 8.60
N GLY A 335 4.10 3.21 9.28
CA GLY A 335 5.47 3.21 8.75
C GLY A 335 5.91 4.50 8.06
N GLY A 336 5.08 5.54 8.10
CA GLY A 336 5.40 6.90 7.64
C GLY A 336 6.32 7.69 8.57
N THR A 337 6.42 8.99 8.31
CA THR A 337 7.35 9.94 8.91
C THR A 337 6.65 10.98 9.79
N ALA A 338 7.43 11.67 10.63
CA ALA A 338 6.88 12.74 11.48
C ALA A 338 6.39 13.97 10.68
N ASP A 339 6.95 14.21 9.49
CA ASP A 339 6.48 15.29 8.61
C ASP A 339 5.14 14.93 7.97
N GLU A 340 4.93 13.65 7.61
CA GLU A 340 3.64 13.16 7.14
C GLU A 340 2.58 13.19 8.24
N ASP A 341 2.93 12.83 9.49
CA ASP A 341 2.07 13.05 10.66
C ASP A 341 1.64 14.53 10.76
N GLN A 342 2.58 15.48 10.55
CA GLN A 342 2.29 16.91 10.66
C GLN A 342 1.33 17.38 9.58
N LEU A 343 1.59 16.98 8.32
CA LEU A 343 0.71 17.29 7.21
C LEU A 343 -0.69 16.72 7.43
N HIS A 344 -0.80 15.45 7.84
CA HIS A 344 -2.08 14.79 8.10
C HIS A 344 -2.88 15.49 9.21
N PHE A 345 -2.21 15.94 10.26
CA PHE A 345 -2.86 16.70 11.33
C PHE A 345 -3.39 18.07 10.88
N GLU A 346 -2.69 18.72 9.95
CA GLU A 346 -3.10 20.01 9.37
C GLU A 346 -4.24 19.85 8.36
N THR A 347 -4.32 18.71 7.67
CA THR A 347 -5.34 18.45 6.64
C THR A 347 -6.58 17.73 7.16
N GLY A 348 -6.46 16.93 8.23
CA GLY A 348 -7.55 16.17 8.83
C GLY A 348 -7.66 14.72 8.34
N ASP A 349 -8.55 13.97 8.98
CA ASP A 349 -8.88 12.59 8.64
C ASP A 349 -10.07 12.56 7.67
N GLU A 350 -9.85 12.06 6.45
CA GLU A 350 -10.90 11.89 5.45
C GLU A 350 -11.51 10.49 5.51
N TYR A 351 -12.84 10.42 5.59
CA TYR A 351 -13.61 9.18 5.57
C TYR A 351 -14.58 9.19 4.40
N GLY A 352 -14.44 8.23 3.49
CA GLY A 352 -15.34 8.05 2.35
C GLY A 352 -16.63 7.31 2.72
N PHE A 353 -17.71 7.66 2.04
CA PHE A 353 -19.02 6.97 2.13
C PHE A 353 -19.29 6.13 0.87
N SER A 354 -20.24 5.21 0.97
CA SER A 354 -20.61 4.33 -0.14
C SER A 354 -21.58 5.02 -1.10
N LEU A 355 -21.47 4.75 -2.39
CA LEU A 355 -22.48 5.17 -3.38
C LEU A 355 -23.87 4.54 -3.15
N ASP A 356 -23.91 3.43 -2.43
CA ASP A 356 -25.15 2.76 -2.03
C ASP A 356 -25.81 3.43 -0.82
N ASP A 357 -25.12 4.35 -0.13
CA ASP A 357 -25.68 5.06 1.00
C ASP A 357 -26.82 5.99 0.55
N PRO A 358 -27.91 6.09 1.34
CA PRO A 358 -29.03 6.96 1.00
C PRO A 358 -28.61 8.43 1.11
N PRO A 359 -29.28 9.35 0.39
CA PRO A 359 -29.19 10.77 0.71
C PRO A 359 -29.62 11.04 2.15
N VAL A 360 -28.91 11.92 2.83
CA VAL A 360 -29.15 12.29 4.23
C VAL A 360 -29.18 13.79 4.39
N ARG A 361 -29.84 14.26 5.47
CA ARG A 361 -29.84 15.65 5.90
C ARG A 361 -29.28 15.79 7.32
N TYR A 362 -29.59 14.84 8.18
CA TYR A 362 -29.11 14.80 9.55
C TYR A 362 -28.00 13.77 9.65
N VAL A 363 -26.91 14.13 10.32
CA VAL A 363 -25.78 13.25 10.59
C VAL A 363 -25.54 13.18 12.10
N ARG A 364 -25.04 12.04 12.57
CA ARG A 364 -24.71 11.82 13.97
C ARG A 364 -23.37 11.11 14.08
N PHE A 365 -22.45 11.73 14.81
CA PHE A 365 -21.17 11.16 15.21
C PHE A 365 -21.35 10.43 16.53
N VAL A 366 -20.89 9.18 16.58
CA VAL A 366 -20.81 8.37 17.80
C VAL A 366 -19.34 8.10 18.07
N VAL A 367 -18.72 8.88 18.95
CA VAL A 367 -17.32 8.73 19.29
C VAL A 367 -17.17 7.70 20.40
N ASN A 368 -16.36 6.67 20.13
CA ASN A 368 -16.12 5.55 21.03
C ASN A 368 -14.75 5.64 21.71
N GLU A 369 -13.78 6.27 21.05
CA GLU A 369 -12.42 6.42 21.57
C GLU A 369 -11.77 7.71 21.08
N THR A 370 -10.89 8.28 21.90
CA THR A 370 -10.05 9.44 21.55
C THR A 370 -8.58 9.06 21.64
N TRP A 371 -7.73 9.79 20.90
CA TRP A 371 -6.28 9.59 20.96
C TRP A 371 -5.69 9.71 22.38
N GLY A 372 -6.29 10.56 23.22
CA GLY A 372 -5.86 10.75 24.60
C GLY A 372 -6.47 9.79 25.62
N ASN A 373 -7.38 8.88 25.20
CA ASN A 373 -8.21 8.08 26.11
C ASN A 373 -8.86 8.95 27.22
N THR A 374 -9.32 10.15 26.85
CA THR A 374 -9.92 11.10 27.79
C THR A 374 -11.38 10.75 28.09
N GLY A 375 -12.06 11.53 28.93
CA GLY A 375 -13.50 11.38 29.21
C GLY A 375 -14.36 12.44 28.52
N PHE A 376 -13.88 12.98 27.41
CA PHE A 376 -14.46 14.07 26.63
C PHE A 376 -13.95 14.01 25.19
N ILE A 377 -14.64 14.70 24.28
CA ILE A 377 -14.31 14.83 22.86
C ILE A 377 -14.29 16.31 22.43
N HIS A 378 -13.60 16.60 21.34
CA HIS A 378 -13.64 17.88 20.63
C HIS A 378 -13.33 17.69 19.15
N PHE A 379 -13.90 18.54 18.32
CA PHE A 379 -13.62 18.65 16.88
C PHE A 379 -13.19 20.09 16.60
N ALA A 380 -12.15 20.29 15.78
CA ALA A 380 -11.86 21.62 15.25
C ALA A 380 -12.82 21.96 14.12
N GLU A 381 -12.87 21.10 13.10
CA GLU A 381 -13.72 21.32 11.94
C GLU A 381 -14.23 19.98 11.41
N VAL A 382 -15.45 20.00 10.89
CA VAL A 382 -16.08 18.88 10.19
C VAL A 382 -16.63 19.41 8.88
N THR A 383 -16.18 18.80 7.78
CA THR A 383 -16.48 19.29 6.43
C THR A 383 -17.04 18.14 5.60
N PHE A 384 -18.29 18.27 5.14
CA PHE A 384 -18.94 17.27 4.32
C PHE A 384 -18.83 17.61 2.84
N TYR A 385 -18.69 16.58 2.03
CA TYR A 385 -18.68 16.67 0.58
C TYR A 385 -19.73 15.73 -0.02
N GLY A 386 -20.22 16.06 -1.21
CA GLY A 386 -21.16 15.23 -1.95
C GLY A 386 -21.97 16.02 -2.96
N GLN A 387 -23.17 15.53 -3.25
CA GLN A 387 -24.11 16.16 -4.18
C GLN A 387 -25.44 16.45 -3.50
N VAL A 388 -25.77 17.74 -3.41
CA VAL A 388 -27.09 18.22 -2.95
C VAL A 388 -28.17 17.69 -3.90
N GLN A 389 -29.25 17.17 -3.32
CA GLN A 389 -30.38 16.55 -4.04
C GLN A 389 -31.45 17.57 -4.46
#